data_AF-A0A392U787-F1
#
_entry.id   AF-A0A392U787-F1
#
_cell.length_a   1.000
_cell.length_b   1.000
_cell.length_c   1.000
_cell.angle_alpha   90.00
_cell.angle_beta   90.00
_cell.angle_gamma   90.00
#
_symmetry.space_group_name_H-M   'P 1'
#
loop_
_entity.id
_entity.type
_entity.pdbx_description
1 polymer ?
#
loop_
_entity_poly.entity_id
_entity_poly.type
_entity_poly.pdbx_seq_one_letter_code
_entity_poly.pdbx_strand_id
1 'polypeptide(L)' 'DYAAKFEDLCRFAPHYNTMEAKEDKCVKFKNGLRTDIKQLIGFSEIRDFPTLVNKSWICDKDSKAKATYYKAVNERK' A
#
# COMPACT_ATOMS: atom_id res chain seq x y z
N ASP A 1 -4.86 10.56 -7.06
CA ASP A 1 -5.92 10.03 -7.93
C ASP A 1 -6.14 8.52 -7.94
N TYR A 2 -5.55 7.72 -7.04
CA TYR A 2 -5.81 6.28 -7.01
C TYR A 2 -7.08 5.92 -6.24
N ALA A 3 -7.37 6.64 -5.16
CA ALA A 3 -8.57 6.44 -4.34
C ALA A 3 -9.86 6.74 -5.12
N ALA A 4 -9.90 7.83 -5.91
CA ALA A 4 -11.05 8.17 -6.74
C ALA A 4 -11.34 7.10 -7.80
N LYS A 5 -10.30 6.61 -8.50
CA LYS A 5 -10.44 5.51 -9.47
C LYS A 5 -10.93 4.22 -8.83
N PHE A 6 -10.56 3.98 -7.57
CA PHE A 6 -11.00 2.83 -6.81
C PHE A 6 -12.47 2.92 -6.41
N GLU A 7 -12.92 4.09 -5.94
CA GLU A 7 -14.34 4.32 -5.64
C GLU A 7 -15.20 4.14 -6.88
N ASP A 8 -14.75 4.64 -8.03
CA ASP A 8 -15.45 4.49 -9.30
C ASP A 8 -15.59 3.00 -9.70
N LEU A 9 -14.51 2.21 -9.56
CA LEU A 9 -14.54 0.76 -9.73
C LEU A 9 -15.54 0.06 -8.79
N CYS A 10 -15.58 0.45 -7.52
CA CYS A 10 -16.53 -0.10 -6.55
C CYS A 10 -17.98 0.29 -6.85
N ARG A 11 -18.21 1.43 -7.51
CA ARG A 11 -19.53 1.87 -8.00
C ARG A 11 -19.99 1.04 -9.21
N PHE A 12 -19.09 0.68 -10.12
CA PHE A 12 -19.43 -0.13 -11.30
C PHE A 12 -19.49 -1.64 -11.03
N ALA A 13 -18.87 -2.11 -9.94
CA ALA A 13 -18.80 -3.53 -9.61
C ALA A 13 -19.13 -3.76 -8.12
N PRO A 14 -20.43 -3.81 -7.74
CA PRO A 14 -20.88 -3.88 -6.35
C PRO A 14 -20.40 -5.13 -5.60
N HIS A 15 -20.07 -6.21 -6.32
CA HIS A 15 -19.57 -7.45 -5.76
C HIS A 15 -18.20 -7.31 -5.08
N TYR A 16 -17.46 -6.23 -5.34
CA TYR A 16 -16.24 -5.88 -4.60
C TYR A 16 -16.51 -5.22 -3.24
N ASN A 17 -17.76 -4.87 -2.92
CA ASN A 17 -18.11 -4.18 -1.68
C ASN A 17 -18.47 -5.11 -0.51
N THR A 18 -18.60 -6.42 -0.73
CA THR A 18 -18.81 -7.39 0.35
C THR A 18 -17.57 -7.44 1.25
N MET A 19 -17.78 -7.60 2.57
CA MET A 19 -16.68 -7.60 3.55
C MET A 19 -15.61 -8.66 3.23
N GLU A 20 -16.04 -9.84 2.76
CA GLU A 20 -15.18 -10.93 2.31
C GLU A 20 -14.37 -10.56 1.05
N ALA A 21 -15.00 -9.91 0.06
CA ALA A 21 -14.28 -9.42 -1.12
C ALA A 21 -13.33 -8.26 -0.80
N LYS A 22 -13.64 -7.43 0.21
CA LYS A 22 -12.77 -6.35 0.68
C LYS A 22 -11.53 -6.89 1.40
N GLU A 23 -11.70 -7.89 2.26
CA GLU A 23 -10.58 -8.55 2.95
C GLU A 23 -9.68 -9.30 1.95
N ASP A 24 -10.25 -10.05 1.01
CA ASP A 24 -9.52 -10.71 -0.08
C ASP A 24 -8.71 -9.69 -0.91
N LYS A 25 -9.27 -8.49 -1.17
CA LYS A 25 -8.59 -7.40 -1.88
C LYS A 25 -7.36 -6.90 -1.12
N CYS A 26 -7.49 -6.68 0.19
CA CYS A 26 -6.38 -6.25 1.04
C CYS A 26 -5.28 -7.30 1.12
N VAL A 27 -5.64 -8.59 1.23
CA VAL A 27 -4.68 -9.70 1.26
C VAL A 27 -3.92 -9.81 -0.07
N LYS A 28 -4.63 -9.80 -1.20
CA LYS A 28 -4.01 -9.83 -2.54
C LYS A 28 -3.06 -8.64 -2.75
N PHE A 29 -3.47 -7.44 -2.35
CA PHE A 29 -2.62 -6.26 -2.44
C PHE A 29 -1.37 -6.36 -1.56
N LYS A 30 -1.53 -6.73 -0.28
CA LYS A 30 -0.40 -6.94 0.65
C LYS A 30 0.58 -7.99 0.14
N ASN A 31 0.10 -9.02 -0.57
CA ASN A 31 0.95 -10.04 -1.16
C ASN A 31 1.75 -9.56 -2.37
N GLY A 32 1.28 -8.55 -3.10
CA GLY A 32 2.01 -7.92 -4.20
C GLY A 32 2.99 -6.81 -3.78
N LEU A 33 3.00 -6.42 -2.50
CA LEU A 33 3.92 -5.40 -2.00
C LEU A 33 5.35 -5.95 -1.87
N ARG A 34 6.32 -5.08 -2.10
CA ARG A 34 7.74 -5.34 -1.82
C ARG A 34 7.93 -5.62 -0.33
N THR A 35 8.83 -6.53 0.02
CA THR A 35 8.99 -7.05 1.41
C THR A 35 9.20 -5.96 2.46
N ASP A 36 9.98 -4.92 2.15
CA ASP A 36 10.23 -3.77 3.03
C ASP A 36 8.94 -3.00 3.34
N ILE A 37 8.11 -2.73 2.32
CA ILE A 37 6.82 -2.06 2.49
C ILE A 37 5.83 -3.00 3.17
N LYS A 38 5.82 -4.29 2.79
CA LYS A 38 4.93 -5.31 3.36
C LYS A 38 5.15 -5.48 4.86
N GLN A 39 6.40 -5.45 5.33
CA GLN A 39 6.70 -5.50 6.77
C GLN A 39 6.14 -4.27 7.48
N LEU A 40 6.40 -3.06 6.99
CA LEU A 40 5.89 -1.82 7.58
C LEU A 40 4.36 -1.79 7.66
N ILE A 41 3.69 -2.25 6.60
CA ILE A 41 2.24 -2.30 6.48
C ILE A 41 1.64 -3.45 7.30
N GLY A 42 2.35 -4.57 7.44
CA GLY A 42 1.97 -5.73 8.23
C GLY A 42 1.77 -5.40 9.71
N PHE A 43 2.57 -4.50 10.27
CA PHE A 43 2.41 -4.02 11.65
C PHE A 43 1.17 -3.16 11.88
N SER A 44 0.60 -2.55 10.84
CA SER A 44 -0.49 -1.57 10.98
C SER A 44 -1.89 -2.20 10.94
N GLU A 45 -2.02 -3.54 10.86
CA GLU A 45 -3.28 -4.32 10.82
C GLU A 45 -4.44 -3.67 10.01
N ILE A 46 -4.11 -3.09 8.86
CA ILE A 46 -5.09 -2.33 8.06
C ILE A 46 -6.03 -3.30 7.34
N ARG A 47 -7.34 -3.10 7.51
CA ARG A 47 -8.42 -3.87 6.86
C ARG A 47 -9.13 -3.08 5.77
N ASP A 48 -9.06 -1.75 5.81
CA ASP A 48 -9.64 -0.86 4.82
C ASP A 48 -8.71 -0.70 3.61
N PHE A 49 -9.22 -0.99 2.41
CA PHE A 49 -8.41 -1.00 1.19
C PHE A 49 -7.90 0.40 0.79
N PRO A 50 -8.74 1.45 0.73
CA PRO A 50 -8.25 2.81 0.49
C PRO A 50 -7.13 3.24 1.44
N THR A 51 -7.30 2.96 2.73
CA THR A 51 -6.29 3.27 3.77
C THR A 51 -5.00 2.48 3.55
N LEU A 52 -5.13 1.18 3.23
CA LEU A 52 -4.00 0.30 2.94
C LEU A 52 -3.17 0.82 1.77
N VAL A 53 -3.83 1.19 0.67
CA VAL A 53 -3.16 1.74 -0.52
C VAL A 53 -2.46 3.05 -0.20
N ASN A 54 -3.15 3.97 0.49
CA ASN A 54 -2.57 5.27 0.82
C ASN A 54 -1.33 5.13 1.71
N LYS A 55 -1.40 4.31 2.76
CA LYS A 55 -0.25 4.06 3.64
C LYS A 55 0.88 3.35 2.91
N SER A 56 0.57 2.36 2.07
CA SER A 56 1.60 1.66 1.28
C SER A 56 2.33 2.60 0.32
N TRP A 57 1.61 3.55 -0.27
CA TRP A 57 2.19 4.58 -1.14
C TRP A 57 3.11 5.55 -0.39
N ILE A 58 2.71 5.99 0.82
CA ILE A 58 3.56 6.83 1.68
C ILE A 58 4.84 6.06 2.06
N CYS A 59 4.70 4.81 2.50
CA CYS A 59 5.86 3.98 2.87
C CYS A 59 6.81 3.71 1.69
N ASP A 60 6.31 3.55 0.47
CA ASP A 60 7.15 3.41 -0.73
C ASP A 60 7.99 4.68 -0.98
N LYS A 61 7.37 5.86 -0.85
CA LYS A 61 8.08 7.14 -0.97
C LYS A 61 9.14 7.30 0.11
N ASP A 62 8.80 7.00 1.36
CA ASP A 62 9.72 7.12 2.48
C ASP A 62 10.88 6.11 2.36
N SER A 63 10.61 4.88 1.92
CA SER A 63 11.65 3.87 1.66
C SER A 63 12.64 4.33 0.59
N LYS A 64 12.15 4.93 -0.50
CA LYS A 64 12.99 5.51 -1.57
C LYS A 64 13.83 6.70 -1.08
N ALA A 65 13.23 7.60 -0.30
CA ALA A 65 13.93 8.73 0.29
C ALA A 65 15.05 8.24 1.23
N LYS A 66 14.74 7.26 2.08
CA LYS A 66 15.69 6.61 2.99
C LYS A 66 16.84 5.97 2.23
N ALA A 67 16.55 5.20 1.18
CA ALA A 67 17.58 4.57 0.34
C ALA A 67 18.50 5.61 -0.30
N THR A 68 17.95 6.73 -0.78
CA THR A 68 18.72 7.84 -1.37
C THR A 68 19.63 8.50 -0.34
N TYR A 69 19.11 8.76 0.87
CA TYR A 69 19.90 9.31 1.97
C TYR A 69 21.10 8.43 2.33
N TYR A 70 20.89 7.13 2.56
CA TYR A 70 21.99 6.23 2.93
C TYR A 70 23.01 6.04 1.80
N LYS A 71 22.56 6.05 0.54
CA LYS A 71 23.47 6.04 -0.60
C LYS A 71 24.39 7.26 -0.58
N ALA A 72 23.83 8.47 -0.42
CA ALA A 72 24.60 9.70 -0.35
C ALA A 72 25.54 9.76 0.86
N VAL A 73 25.15 9.17 2.00
CA VAL A 73 26.02 9.07 3.19
C VAL A 73 27.19 8.11 2.94
N ASN A 74 26.95 6.96 2.31
CA ASN A 74 28.00 5.99 2.00
C ASN A 74 28.97 6.49 0.92
N GLU A 75 28.53 7.30 -0.04
CA GLU A 75 29.40 7.88 -1.09
C GLU A 75 30.32 8.99 -0.56
N ARG A 76 30.01 9.56 0.61
CA ARG A 76 30.84 10.57 1.30
C ARG A 76 31.86 9.97 2.26
N LYS A 77 31.90 8.64 2.38
CA LYS A 77 32.81 7.88 3.24
C LYS A 77 33.95 7.29 2.43
#